data_AF-A0A2E6YR76-F1
#
_entry.id   AF-A0A2E6YR76-F1
#
_cell.length_a   1.000
_cell.length_b   1.000
_cell.length_c   1.000
_cell.angle_alpha   90.00
_cell.angle_beta   90.00
_cell.angle_gamma   90.00
#
_symmetry.space_group_name_H-M   'P 1'
#
loop_
_entity.id
_entity.type
_entity.pdbx_description
1 polymer ?
#
loop_
_entity_poly.entity_id
_entity_poly.type
_entity_poly.pdbx_seq_one_letter_code
_entity_poly.pdbx_strand_id
1 'polypeptide(L)'
;MVLRYQQQDCALTLREGVAEYHRYLAQIGRKAMVDSEGSRLILEHDTTHVIFGMDTSLEQEAGLDTWLLFGCQYEWRYLRGYTQLPDIKALYRALISEKGWRLFPRMYWKCLGLKWRIVRRTRHMTNKWPFQFPEEWLDQPIATLREWHGIRVLTIGELATGDLIEWSGNY
;
A
#
# COMPACT_ATOMS: atom_id res chain seq x y z
N MET A 1 13.03 -4.32 9.45
CA MET A 1 12.09 -4.17 10.58
C MET A 1 10.78 -4.84 10.17
N VAL A 2 10.11 -5.56 11.07
CA VAL A 2 8.77 -6.11 10.78
C VAL A 2 7.75 -5.15 11.36
N LEU A 3 6.86 -4.62 10.52
CA LEU A 3 5.81 -3.69 10.95
C LEU A 3 4.67 -4.51 11.57
N ARG A 4 4.13 -4.08 12.72
CA ARG A 4 3.14 -4.90 13.45
C ARG A 4 1.87 -5.11 12.62
N TYR A 5 1.48 -4.12 11.83
CA TYR A 5 0.34 -4.25 10.93
C TYR A 5 0.53 -5.32 9.83
N GLN A 6 1.75 -5.80 9.55
CA GLN A 6 1.97 -6.90 8.59
C GLN A 6 1.54 -8.27 9.15
N GLN A 7 1.29 -8.37 10.46
CA GLN A 7 0.73 -9.58 11.07
C GLN A 7 -0.77 -9.65 10.80
N GLN A 8 -1.29 -10.82 10.41
CA GLN A 8 -2.70 -11.01 10.10
C GLN A 8 -3.62 -10.55 11.25
N ASP A 9 -3.35 -11.02 12.46
CA ASP A 9 -4.16 -10.78 13.66
C ASP A 9 -3.61 -9.57 14.45
N CYS A 10 -3.44 -8.44 13.77
CA CYS A 10 -2.92 -7.22 14.38
C CYS A 10 -3.99 -6.53 15.24
N ALA A 11 -3.68 -6.35 16.53
CA ALA A 11 -4.57 -5.72 17.51
C ALA A 11 -4.56 -4.17 17.46
N LEU A 12 -3.64 -3.57 16.71
CA LEU A 12 -3.62 -2.12 16.55
C LEU A 12 -4.91 -1.65 15.88
N THR A 13 -5.36 -0.46 16.25
CA THR A 13 -6.37 0.26 15.48
C THR A 13 -5.81 0.67 14.12
N LEU A 14 -6.70 0.93 13.17
CA LEU A 14 -6.30 1.40 11.84
C LEU A 14 -5.48 2.71 11.93
N ARG A 15 -5.90 3.63 12.81
CA ARG A 15 -5.18 4.88 13.12
C ARG A 15 -3.77 4.63 13.65
N GLU A 16 -3.63 3.70 14.59
CA GLU A 16 -2.32 3.32 15.14
C GLU A 16 -1.43 2.65 14.09
N GLY A 17 -2.00 1.84 13.20
CA GLY A 17 -1.28 1.23 12.08
C GLY A 17 -0.76 2.27 11.10
N VAL A 18 -1.56 3.30 10.77
CA VAL A 18 -1.11 4.42 9.92
C VAL A 18 -0.02 5.23 10.61
N ALA A 19 -0.15 5.48 11.92
CA ALA A 19 0.89 6.16 12.69
C ALA A 19 2.21 5.35 12.74
N GLU A 20 2.14 4.03 12.84
CA GLU A 20 3.30 3.13 12.73
C GLU A 20 3.93 3.21 11.34
N TYR A 21 3.12 3.21 10.29
CA TYR A 21 3.57 3.38 8.90
C TYR A 21 4.30 4.72 8.69
N HIS A 22 3.75 5.83 9.18
CA HIS A 22 4.40 7.15 9.07
C HIS A 22 5.71 7.22 9.86
N ARG A 23 5.77 6.60 11.05
CA ARG A 23 7.02 6.48 11.81
C ARG A 23 8.08 5.69 11.05
N TYR A 24 7.67 4.60 10.41
CA TYR A 24 8.56 3.80 9.56
C TYR A 24 9.10 4.61 8.39
N LEU A 25 8.26 5.38 7.68
CA LEU A 25 8.70 6.27 6.60
C LEU A 25 9.78 7.26 7.09
N ALA A 26 9.56 7.90 8.24
CA ALA A 26 10.51 8.83 8.83
C ALA A 26 11.85 8.15 9.18
N GLN A 27 11.81 6.92 9.70
CA GLN A 27 13.02 6.15 10.04
C GLN A 27 13.88 5.81 8.84
N ILE A 28 13.26 5.55 7.68
CA ILE A 28 13.97 5.25 6.43
C ILE A 28 14.26 6.51 5.59
N GLY A 29 14.07 7.70 6.17
CA GLY A 29 14.35 8.98 5.52
C GLY A 29 13.39 9.34 4.39
N ARG A 30 12.21 8.71 4.32
CA ARG A 30 11.20 9.00 3.29
C ARG A 30 10.20 10.04 3.78
N LYS A 31 9.81 10.94 2.89
CA LYS A 31 8.80 11.97 3.13
C LYS A 31 7.42 11.32 3.14
N ALA A 32 6.72 11.36 4.27
CA ALA A 32 5.28 11.09 4.32
C ALA A 32 4.54 12.23 3.60
N MET A 33 3.69 11.87 2.64
CA MET A 33 2.81 12.85 1.99
C MET A 33 1.71 13.27 2.98
N VAL A 34 1.18 14.48 2.83
CA VAL A 34 0.11 15.01 3.69
C VAL A 34 -1.05 15.47 2.82
N ASP A 35 -2.26 15.09 3.21
CA ASP A 35 -3.48 15.54 2.54
C ASP A 35 -3.62 17.06 2.57
N SER A 36 -4.13 17.62 1.47
CA SER A 36 -4.63 18.99 1.45
C SER A 36 -5.92 19.12 2.25
N GLU A 37 -6.27 20.33 2.67
CA GLU A 37 -7.51 20.60 3.39
C GLU A 37 -8.74 20.05 2.64
N GLY A 38 -9.56 19.24 3.32
CA GLY A 38 -10.72 18.56 2.75
C GLY A 38 -10.44 17.29 1.94
N SER A 39 -9.18 16.87 1.80
CA SER A 39 -8.78 15.60 1.19
C SER A 39 -8.51 14.53 2.25
N ARG A 40 -8.82 13.28 1.93
CA ARG A 40 -8.41 12.09 2.69
C ARG A 40 -7.66 11.09 1.81
N LEU A 41 -7.27 11.50 0.61
CA LEU A 41 -6.74 10.65 -0.43
C LEU A 41 -5.42 9.98 -0.03
N ILE A 42 -4.53 10.72 0.63
CA ILE A 42 -3.25 10.19 1.12
C ILE A 42 -3.49 9.31 2.33
N LEU A 43 -4.34 9.70 3.27
CA LEU A 43 -4.74 8.86 4.39
C LEU A 43 -5.34 7.53 3.92
N GLU A 44 -6.24 7.57 2.94
CA GLU A 44 -6.89 6.39 2.37
C GLU A 44 -5.90 5.49 1.66
N HIS A 45 -4.98 6.08 0.89
CA HIS A 45 -3.85 5.36 0.31
C HIS A 45 -3.00 4.68 1.39
N ASP A 46 -2.52 5.42 2.39
CA ASP A 46 -1.64 4.90 3.44
C ASP A 46 -2.32 3.80 4.26
N THR A 47 -3.64 3.93 4.45
CA THR A 47 -4.46 2.90 5.08
C THR A 47 -4.45 1.59 4.28
N THR A 48 -4.33 1.63 2.95
CA THR A 48 -4.23 0.39 2.16
C THR A 48 -2.95 -0.39 2.44
N HIS A 49 -1.82 0.27 2.72
CA HIS A 49 -0.61 -0.41 3.20
C HIS A 49 -0.88 -1.15 4.51
N VAL A 50 -1.59 -0.50 5.43
CA VAL A 50 -1.91 -1.04 6.75
C VAL A 50 -2.87 -2.23 6.64
N ILE A 51 -4.00 -2.09 5.94
CA ILE A 51 -5.02 -3.14 5.87
C ILE A 51 -4.54 -4.36 5.08
N PHE A 52 -3.71 -4.18 4.05
CA PHE A 52 -3.18 -5.30 3.25
C PHE A 52 -1.81 -5.82 3.72
N GLY A 53 -1.17 -5.15 4.69
CA GLY A 53 0.09 -5.59 5.27
C GLY A 53 1.29 -5.36 4.34
N MET A 54 1.32 -4.24 3.63
CA MET A 54 2.36 -3.89 2.66
C MET A 54 3.30 -2.82 3.23
N ASP A 55 4.59 -2.89 2.91
CA ASP A 55 5.56 -1.82 3.12
C ASP A 55 5.68 -0.91 1.88
N THR A 56 6.73 -0.10 1.83
CA THR A 56 7.01 0.86 0.75
C THR A 56 8.15 0.45 -0.19
N SER A 57 8.63 -0.79 -0.12
CA SER A 57 9.55 -1.31 -1.14
C SER A 57 8.88 -1.28 -2.51
N LEU A 58 9.64 -1.05 -3.59
CA LEU A 58 9.07 -0.93 -4.94
C LEU A 58 8.21 -2.15 -5.32
N GLU A 59 8.63 -3.34 -4.89
CA GLU A 59 7.92 -4.59 -5.11
C GLU A 59 6.61 -4.68 -4.33
N GLN A 60 6.58 -4.19 -3.10
CA GLN A 60 5.36 -4.16 -2.31
C GLN A 60 4.42 -3.03 -2.74
N GLU A 61 4.92 -1.88 -3.22
CA GLU A 61 4.11 -0.86 -3.90
C GLU A 61 3.42 -1.45 -5.14
N ALA A 62 4.18 -2.17 -6.00
CA ALA A 62 3.60 -2.85 -7.16
C ALA A 62 2.59 -3.96 -6.78
N GLY A 63 2.76 -4.56 -5.60
CA GLY A 63 1.78 -5.45 -5.00
C GLY A 63 0.54 -4.71 -4.51
N LEU A 64 0.71 -3.57 -3.85
CA LEU A 64 -0.36 -2.73 -3.34
C LEU A 64 -1.22 -2.19 -4.48
N ASP A 65 -0.63 -1.79 -5.61
CA ASP A 65 -1.37 -1.45 -6.84
C ASP A 65 -2.31 -2.59 -7.26
N THR A 66 -1.87 -3.84 -7.09
CA THR A 66 -2.68 -5.02 -7.42
C THR A 66 -3.79 -5.23 -6.40
N TRP A 67 -3.54 -4.98 -5.11
CA TRP A 67 -4.58 -4.95 -4.09
C TRP A 67 -5.60 -3.84 -4.36
N LEU A 68 -5.16 -2.65 -4.73
CA LEU A 68 -6.03 -1.54 -5.07
C LEU A 68 -6.95 -1.92 -6.22
N LEU A 69 -6.40 -2.47 -7.32
CA LEU A 69 -7.18 -2.83 -8.52
C LEU A 69 -8.19 -3.96 -8.30
N PHE A 70 -7.86 -4.98 -7.50
CA PHE A 70 -8.69 -6.19 -7.38
C PHE A 70 -9.33 -6.39 -6.01
N GLY A 71 -8.81 -5.74 -4.98
CA GLY A 71 -9.21 -5.85 -3.58
C GLY A 71 -10.01 -4.67 -3.07
N CYS A 72 -9.99 -3.52 -3.75
CA CYS A 72 -10.71 -2.32 -3.33
C CYS A 72 -11.93 -1.99 -4.20
N GLN A 73 -12.86 -1.24 -3.62
CA GLN A 73 -13.92 -0.49 -4.30
C GLN A 73 -13.58 0.99 -4.23
N TYR A 74 -13.65 1.68 -5.37
CA TYR A 74 -13.23 3.07 -5.48
C TYR A 74 -13.96 3.80 -6.59
N GLU A 75 -14.05 5.12 -6.46
CA GLU A 75 -14.46 5.98 -7.55
C GLU A 75 -13.27 6.36 -8.42
N TRP A 76 -13.30 6.02 -9.72
CA TRP A 76 -12.23 6.34 -10.66
C TRP A 76 -11.88 7.84 -10.76
N ARG A 77 -12.84 8.71 -10.44
CA ARG A 77 -12.61 10.16 -10.38
C ARG A 77 -11.75 10.54 -9.17
N TYR A 78 -11.98 9.88 -8.04
CA TYR A 78 -11.24 10.08 -6.80
C TYR A 78 -9.79 9.60 -6.92
N LEU A 79 -9.57 8.38 -7.43
CA LEU A 79 -8.21 7.86 -7.66
C LEU A 79 -7.40 8.68 -8.68
N ARG A 80 -8.06 9.28 -9.68
CA ARG A 80 -7.36 10.17 -10.63
C ARG A 80 -6.74 11.37 -9.94
N GLY A 81 -7.28 11.84 -8.82
CA GLY A 81 -6.68 12.90 -8.01
C GLY A 81 -5.27 12.53 -7.55
N TYR A 82 -5.04 11.25 -7.22
CA TYR A 82 -3.76 10.79 -6.66
C TYR A 82 -2.65 10.87 -7.69
N THR A 83 -2.93 10.40 -8.91
CA THR A 83 -1.98 10.48 -10.04
C THR A 83 -1.66 11.92 -10.46
N GLN A 84 -2.49 12.89 -10.06
CA GLN A 84 -2.29 14.30 -10.38
C GLN A 84 -1.41 15.02 -9.36
N LEU A 85 -1.23 14.45 -8.16
CA LEU A 85 -0.43 15.03 -7.10
C LEU A 85 1.01 15.32 -7.57
N PRO A 86 1.55 16.52 -7.31
CA PRO A 86 2.92 16.87 -7.68
C PRO A 86 3.96 15.91 -7.11
N ASP A 87 3.78 15.49 -5.86
CA ASP A 87 4.69 14.57 -5.16
C ASP A 87 4.76 13.20 -5.85
N ILE A 88 3.64 12.67 -6.37
CA ILE A 88 3.62 11.42 -7.14
C ILE A 88 4.33 11.58 -8.49
N LYS A 89 4.14 12.71 -9.17
CA LYS A 89 4.85 12.98 -10.43
C LYS A 89 6.35 13.14 -10.21
N ALA A 90 6.76 13.78 -9.11
CA ALA A 90 8.16 13.92 -8.72
C ALA A 90 8.79 12.56 -8.43
N LEU A 91 8.09 11.70 -7.67
CA LEU A 91 8.47 10.32 -7.39
C LEU A 91 8.75 9.53 -8.68
N TYR A 92 7.80 9.51 -9.62
CA TYR A 92 7.99 8.81 -10.90
C TYR A 92 9.14 9.37 -11.71
N ARG A 93 9.32 10.70 -11.73
CA ARG A 93 10.43 11.35 -12.44
C ARG A 93 11.77 10.98 -11.83
N ALA A 94 11.90 10.97 -10.50
CA ALA A 94 13.11 10.56 -9.80
C ALA A 94 13.45 9.08 -10.07
N LEU A 95 12.46 8.19 -9.99
CA LEU A 95 12.61 6.77 -10.31
C LEU A 95 13.09 6.53 -11.74
N ILE A 96 12.50 7.22 -12.72
CA ILE A 96 12.90 7.14 -14.12
C ILE A 96 14.32 7.70 -14.31
N SER A 97 14.65 8.81 -13.64
CA SER A 97 15.98 9.43 -13.74
C SER A 97 17.08 8.53 -13.17
N GLU A 98 16.80 7.82 -12.08
CA GLU A 98 17.81 6.98 -11.40
C GLU A 98 17.94 5.59 -12.04
N LYS A 99 16.82 4.95 -12.38
CA LYS A 99 16.81 3.54 -12.83
C LYS A 99 16.51 3.34 -14.31
N GLY A 100 16.09 4.40 -15.00
CA GLY A 100 15.66 4.36 -16.39
C GLY A 100 14.30 3.69 -16.58
N TRP A 101 13.73 3.84 -17.77
CA TRP A 101 12.40 3.31 -18.12
C TRP A 101 12.33 1.79 -18.12
N ARG A 102 13.47 1.10 -18.23
CA ARG A 102 13.58 -0.37 -18.17
C ARG A 102 13.22 -0.95 -16.80
N LEU A 103 13.14 -0.10 -15.75
CA LEU A 103 12.70 -0.49 -14.42
C LEU A 103 11.28 -1.08 -14.45
N PHE A 104 10.32 -0.43 -15.13
CA PHE A 104 8.91 -0.84 -15.11
C PHE A 104 8.65 -2.24 -15.66
N PRO A 105 9.13 -2.64 -16.86
CA PRO A 105 8.96 -4.00 -17.34
C PRO A 105 9.70 -5.02 -16.46
N ARG A 106 10.91 -4.69 -15.97
CA ARG A 106 11.64 -5.56 -15.03
C ARG A 106 10.85 -5.80 -13.74
N MET A 107 10.28 -4.73 -13.17
CA MET A 107 9.43 -4.77 -11.99
C MET A 107 8.18 -5.59 -12.21
N TYR A 108 7.53 -5.43 -13.37
CA TYR A 108 6.35 -6.20 -13.74
C TYR A 108 6.63 -7.71 -13.72
N TRP A 109 7.71 -8.15 -14.38
CA TRP A 109 8.08 -9.56 -14.43
C TRP A 109 8.54 -10.10 -13.07
N LYS A 110 9.34 -9.34 -12.32
CA LYS A 110 9.81 -9.72 -10.97
C LYS A 110 8.65 -9.91 -10.00
N CYS A 111 7.65 -9.03 -10.06
CA CYS A 111 6.50 -9.08 -9.16
C CYS A 111 5.37 -10.01 -9.65
N LEU A 112 5.52 -10.70 -10.79
CA LEU A 112 4.43 -11.47 -11.37
C LEU A 112 3.87 -12.53 -10.40
N GLY A 113 4.74 -13.25 -9.69
CA GLY A 113 4.34 -14.23 -8.67
C GLY A 113 3.63 -13.58 -7.47
N LEU A 114 4.09 -12.40 -7.03
CA LEU A 114 3.43 -11.61 -5.99
C LEU A 114 2.01 -11.20 -6.43
N LYS A 115 1.88 -10.61 -7.62
CA LYS A 115 0.60 -10.17 -8.19
C LYS A 115 -0.40 -11.32 -8.29
N TRP A 116 0.03 -12.50 -8.76
CA TRP A 116 -0.83 -13.68 -8.82
C TRP A 116 -1.32 -14.14 -7.45
N ARG A 117 -0.45 -14.14 -6.43
CA ARG A 117 -0.84 -14.46 -5.05
C ARG A 117 -1.88 -13.48 -4.53
N ILE A 118 -1.69 -12.18 -4.77
CA ILE A 118 -2.65 -11.13 -4.39
C ILE A 118 -4.00 -11.34 -5.08
N VAL A 119 -4.02 -11.54 -6.41
CA VAL A 119 -5.26 -11.79 -7.16
C VAL A 119 -5.99 -13.03 -6.62
N ARG A 120 -5.28 -14.08 -6.23
CA ARG A 120 -5.90 -15.24 -5.60
C ARG A 120 -6.53 -14.87 -4.25
N ARG A 121 -5.85 -14.08 -3.41
CA ARG A 121 -6.37 -13.64 -2.10
C ARG A 121 -7.61 -12.74 -2.26
N THR A 122 -7.59 -11.81 -3.22
CA THR A 122 -8.72 -10.89 -3.44
C THR A 122 -9.99 -11.62 -3.88
N ARG A 123 -9.88 -12.79 -4.53
CA ARG A 123 -11.02 -13.64 -4.90
C ARG A 123 -11.67 -14.34 -3.70
N HIS A 124 -10.98 -14.44 -2.57
CA HIS A 124 -11.49 -15.03 -1.32
C HIS A 124 -12.02 -13.99 -0.34
N MET A 125 -11.97 -12.69 -0.68
CA MET A 125 -12.55 -11.63 0.15
C MET A 125 -14.07 -11.71 0.15
N THR A 126 -14.66 -11.53 1.32
CA THR A 126 -16.12 -11.46 1.50
C THR A 126 -16.66 -10.20 0.83
N ASN A 127 -16.02 -9.06 1.08
CA ASN A 127 -16.36 -7.76 0.49
C ASN A 127 -15.07 -7.02 0.15
N LYS A 128 -15.09 -6.27 -0.95
CA LYS A 128 -13.96 -5.41 -1.33
C LYS A 128 -13.78 -4.29 -0.31
N TRP A 129 -12.54 -3.89 -0.09
CA TRP A 129 -12.20 -2.79 0.82
C TRP A 129 -12.68 -1.46 0.20
N PRO A 130 -13.55 -0.67 0.87
CA PRO A 130 -13.90 0.65 0.37
C PRO A 130 -12.68 1.56 0.51
N PHE A 131 -12.18 2.08 -0.61
CA PHE A 131 -11.04 3.00 -0.59
C PHE A 131 -11.38 4.24 0.24
N GLN A 132 -12.57 4.79 0.02
CA GLN A 132 -13.20 5.81 0.85
C GLN A 132 -13.96 5.14 1.99
N PHE A 133 -13.28 4.89 3.11
CA PHE A 133 -13.85 4.20 4.26
C PHE A 133 -14.43 5.18 5.32
N PRO A 134 -15.44 4.76 6.10
CA PRO A 134 -16.01 5.59 7.18
C PRO A 134 -14.97 5.96 8.24
N GLU A 135 -15.02 7.19 8.77
CA GLU A 135 -13.99 7.66 9.71
C GLU A 135 -13.96 6.84 11.01
N GLU A 136 -15.11 6.28 11.41
CA GLU A 136 -15.25 5.47 12.62
C GLU A 136 -14.40 4.19 12.56
N TRP A 137 -13.99 3.77 11.37
CA TRP A 137 -13.12 2.61 11.20
C TRP A 137 -11.67 2.89 11.58
N LEU A 138 -11.27 4.17 11.69
CA LEU A 138 -9.94 4.54 12.17
C LEU A 138 -9.66 3.98 13.57
N ASP A 139 -10.68 3.91 14.41
CA ASP A 139 -10.56 3.47 15.79
C ASP A 139 -10.91 1.98 15.96
N GLN A 140 -11.15 1.25 14.86
CA GLN A 140 -11.37 -0.20 14.87
C GLN A 140 -10.05 -0.96 14.76
N PRO A 141 -9.91 -2.13 15.43
CA PRO A 141 -8.76 -3.00 15.25
C PRO A 141 -8.61 -3.49 13.80
N ILE A 142 -7.37 -3.52 13.30
CA ILE A 142 -7.05 -3.97 11.94
C ILE A 142 -7.52 -5.42 11.73
N ALA A 143 -7.31 -6.30 12.71
CA ALA A 143 -7.77 -7.69 12.65
C ALA A 143 -9.28 -7.79 12.41
N THR A 144 -10.08 -6.98 13.13
CA THR A 144 -11.54 -6.92 12.99
C THR A 144 -11.96 -6.48 11.60
N LEU A 145 -11.35 -5.40 11.08
CA LEU A 145 -11.63 -4.91 9.73
C LEU A 145 -11.27 -5.96 8.66
N ARG A 146 -10.14 -6.65 8.83
CA ARG A 146 -9.76 -7.74 7.92
C ARG A 146 -10.75 -8.88 7.96
N GLU A 147 -11.24 -9.25 9.14
CA GLU A 147 -12.25 -10.29 9.29
C GLU A 147 -13.55 -9.92 8.56
N TRP A 148 -14.06 -8.70 8.73
CA TRP A 148 -15.27 -8.21 8.07
C TRP A 148 -15.19 -8.27 6.54
N HIS A 149 -14.01 -7.98 5.99
CA HIS A 149 -13.76 -8.00 4.56
C HIS A 149 -13.24 -9.35 4.02
N GLY A 150 -12.98 -10.33 4.90
CA GLY A 150 -12.33 -11.59 4.52
C GLY A 150 -10.90 -11.38 3.98
N ILE A 151 -10.20 -10.34 4.43
CA ILE A 151 -8.82 -10.03 4.02
C ILE A 151 -7.85 -10.97 4.73
N ARG A 152 -7.10 -11.72 3.92
CA ARG A 152 -5.95 -12.51 4.36
C ARG A 152 -4.69 -11.91 3.75
N VAL A 153 -3.84 -11.31 4.59
CA VAL A 153 -2.57 -10.73 4.15
C VAL A 153 -1.59 -11.81 3.74
N LEU A 154 -0.59 -11.42 2.96
CA LEU A 154 0.51 -12.31 2.59
C LEU A 154 1.49 -12.41 3.75
N THR A 155 1.99 -13.62 3.99
CA THR A 155 3.11 -13.83 4.93
C THR A 155 4.39 -13.17 4.39
N ILE A 156 5.37 -12.94 5.26
CA ILE A 156 6.67 -12.35 4.85
C ILE A 156 7.33 -13.17 3.73
N GLY A 157 7.26 -14.49 3.78
CA GLY A 157 7.75 -15.37 2.70
C GLY A 157 6.94 -15.24 1.41
N GLU A 158 5.64 -14.94 1.51
CA GLU A 158 4.81 -14.65 0.35
C GLU A 158 5.00 -13.22 -0.21
N LEU A 159 5.50 -12.28 0.58
CA LEU A 159 5.86 -10.94 0.12
C LEU A 159 7.22 -10.92 -0.56
N ALA A 160 8.10 -11.86 -0.22
CA ALA A 160 9.44 -11.95 -0.80
C ALA A 160 9.39 -12.15 -2.33
N THR A 161 10.19 -11.34 -3.03
CA THR A 161 10.39 -11.36 -4.49
C THR A 161 11.89 -11.50 -4.86
N GLY A 162 12.70 -11.97 -3.91
CA GLY A 162 14.17 -11.99 -3.99
C GLY A 162 14.78 -10.65 -3.59
N ASP A 163 15.94 -10.31 -4.16
CA ASP A 163 16.65 -9.07 -3.84
C ASP A 163 15.83 -7.85 -4.23
N LEU A 164 15.62 -6.92 -3.29
CA LEU A 164 14.84 -5.71 -3.52
C LEU A 164 15.60 -4.76 -4.46
N ILE A 165 14.87 -4.10 -5.35
CA ILE A 165 15.45 -3.01 -6.13
C ILE A 165 15.61 -1.80 -5.20
N GLU A 166 16.85 -1.56 -4.79
CA GLU A 166 17.19 -0.36 -4.02
C GLU A 166 16.98 0.90 -4.87
N TRP A 167 16.31 1.89 -4.32
CA TRP A 167 16.14 3.22 -4.88
C TRP A 167 16.38 4.24 -3.77
N SER A 168 16.98 5.39 -4.12
CA SER A 168 17.41 6.40 -3.14
C SER A 168 16.28 6.98 -2.29
N GLY A 169 15.02 6.85 -2.70
CA GLY A 169 13.86 7.35 -1.95
C GLY A 169 13.68 8.86 -2.02
N ASN A 170 14.56 9.58 -2.73
CA ASN A 170 14.58 11.03 -2.80
C ASN A 170 13.80 11.53 -4.02
N TYR A 171 12.82 12.40 -3.79
CA TYR A 171 12.03 13.09 -4.82
C TYR A 171 11.48 14.43 -4.34
#